data_AF-A0A2V5TMM1-F1
#
_entry.id   AF-A0A2V5TMM1-F1
#
_cell.length_a   1.000
_cell.length_b   1.000
_cell.length_c   1.000
_cell.angle_alpha   90.00
_cell.angle_beta   90.00
_cell.angle_gamma   90.00
#
_symmetry.space_group_name_H-M   'P 1'
#
loop_
_entity.id
_entity.type
_entity.pdbx_description
1 polymer ?
#
loop_
_entity_poly.entity_id
_entity_poly.type
_entity_poly.pdbx_seq_one_letter_code
_entity_poly.pdbx_strand_id
1 'polypeptide(L)'
;MLQDPLYRDVQASVEQSGAPADKILPLYEINRATEQEKQTIRNDVALTDEQKAQKLETVQTARENALRKVLGEEIYQRFLQQNTKP
;
A
#
# COMPACT_ATOMS: atom_id res chain seq x y z
N MET A 1 9.28 13.70 6.52
CA MET A 1 8.15 13.19 5.71
C MET A 1 8.30 13.57 4.23
N LEU A 2 8.40 14.84 3.84
CA LEU A 2 8.57 15.24 2.41
C LEU A 2 9.85 14.73 1.69
N GLN A 3 10.80 14.15 2.42
CA GLN A 3 12.00 13.51 1.87
C GLN A 3 11.86 11.98 1.75
N ASP A 4 10.79 11.39 2.31
CA ASP A 4 10.53 9.96 2.20
C ASP A 4 10.04 9.65 0.77
N PRO A 5 10.74 8.82 -0.01
CA PRO A 5 10.31 8.43 -1.35
C PRO A 5 8.89 7.87 -1.36
N LEU A 6 8.52 7.07 -0.35
CA LEU A 6 7.19 6.48 -0.26
C LEU A 6 6.10 7.54 -0.11
N TYR A 7 6.38 8.63 0.61
CA TYR A 7 5.43 9.74 0.74
C TYR A 7 5.22 10.44 -0.60
N ARG A 8 6.30 10.64 -1.37
CA ARG A 8 6.23 11.29 -2.70
C ARG A 8 5.47 10.43 -3.71
N ASP A 9 5.69 9.13 -3.69
CA ASP A 9 4.99 8.19 -4.58
C ASP A 9 3.48 8.16 -4.27
N VAL A 10 3.13 8.20 -2.98
CA VAL A 10 1.73 8.30 -2.55
C VAL A 10 1.11 9.63 -2.97
N GLN A 11 1.84 10.74 -2.77
CA GLN A 11 1.37 12.06 -3.18
C GLN A 11 1.10 12.11 -4.70
N ALA A 12 2.05 11.65 -5.53
CA ALA A 12 1.87 11.59 -6.98
C ALA A 12 0.67 10.71 -7.37
N SER A 13 0.50 9.55 -6.72
CA SER A 13 -0.62 8.65 -6.98
C SER A 13 -1.98 9.26 -6.59
N VAL A 14 -2.03 10.02 -5.50
CA VAL A 14 -3.23 10.76 -5.07
C VAL A 14 -3.58 11.84 -6.08
N GLU A 15 -2.61 12.66 -6.48
CA GLU A 15 -2.80 13.74 -7.44
C GLU A 15 -3.31 13.20 -8.80
N GLN A 16 -2.72 12.11 -9.29
CA GLN A 16 -3.10 11.49 -10.57
C GLN A 16 -4.45 10.75 -10.54
N SER A 17 -4.84 10.20 -9.40
CA SER A 17 -6.13 9.51 -9.25
C SER A 17 -7.31 10.48 -9.05
N GLY A 18 -7.03 11.76 -8.80
CA GLY A 18 -8.03 12.75 -8.39
C GLY A 18 -8.51 12.55 -6.96
N ALA A 19 -7.79 11.77 -6.16
CA ALA A 19 -8.08 11.61 -4.75
C ALA A 19 -7.82 12.94 -4.01
N PRO A 20 -8.61 13.28 -2.98
CA PRO A 20 -8.36 14.49 -2.22
C PRO A 20 -7.04 14.41 -1.44
N ALA A 21 -6.36 15.55 -1.27
CA ALA A 21 -5.04 15.60 -0.62
C ALA A 21 -5.05 15.16 0.85
N ASP A 22 -6.20 15.21 1.53
CA ASP A 22 -6.36 14.69 2.89
C ASP A 22 -6.14 13.16 2.98
N LYS A 23 -6.18 12.45 1.84
CA LYS A 23 -5.91 11.01 1.77
C LYS A 23 -4.42 10.66 1.73
N ILE A 24 -3.53 11.62 1.44
CA ILE A 24 -2.09 11.35 1.32
C ILE A 24 -1.54 10.69 2.59
N LEU A 25 -1.83 11.26 3.77
CA LEU A 25 -1.31 10.73 5.04
C LEU A 25 -1.84 9.33 5.37
N PRO A 26 -3.16 9.05 5.34
CA PRO A 26 -3.69 7.71 5.54
C PRO A 26 -3.10 6.66 4.58
N LEU A 27 -2.94 6.99 3.30
CA LEU A 27 -2.39 6.05 2.32
C LEU A 27 -0.89 5.79 2.53
N TYR A 28 -0.14 6.84 2.91
CA TYR A 28 1.26 6.71 3.30
C TYR A 28 1.41 5.77 4.51
N GLU A 29 0.58 5.94 5.54
CA GLU A 29 0.60 5.07 6.72
C GLU A 29 0.27 3.62 6.38
N ILE A 30 -0.76 3.38 5.54
CA ILE A 30 -1.12 2.03 5.07
C ILE A 30 0.07 1.38 4.34
N ASN A 31 0.69 2.10 3.40
CA ASN A 31 1.81 1.56 2.64
C ASN A 31 3.03 1.32 3.53
N ARG A 32 3.36 2.25 4.44
CA ARG A 32 4.48 2.10 5.37
C ARG A 32 4.29 0.90 6.29
N ALA A 33 3.10 0.74 6.89
CA ALA A 33 2.78 -0.39 7.74
C ALA A 33 2.83 -1.72 6.95
N THR A 34 2.34 -1.71 5.71
CA THR A 34 2.41 -2.88 4.82
C THR A 34 3.85 -3.30 4.55
N GLU A 35 4.73 -2.36 4.20
CA GLU A 35 6.14 -2.70 3.92
C GLU A 35 6.88 -3.16 5.18
N GLN A 36 6.59 -2.58 6.34
CA GLN A 36 7.14 -3.05 7.62
C GLN A 36 6.70 -4.48 7.94
N GLU A 37 5.42 -4.81 7.75
CA GLU A 37 4.89 -6.16 7.99
C GLU A 37 5.50 -7.17 6.99
N LYS A 38 5.57 -6.82 5.71
CA LYS A 38 6.22 -7.67 4.69
C LYS A 38 7.68 -7.94 5.01
N GLN A 39 8.43 -6.93 5.48
CA GLN A 39 9.81 -7.12 5.91
C GLN A 39 9.90 -8.05 7.12
N THR A 40 9.00 -7.89 8.10
CA THR A 40 8.92 -8.76 9.27
C THR A 40 8.69 -10.22 8.85
N ILE A 41 7.71 -10.48 7.98
CA ILE A 41 7.41 -11.83 7.48
C ILE A 41 8.59 -12.43 6.69
N ARG A 42 9.23 -11.64 5.82
CA ARG A 42 10.38 -12.13 5.02
C ARG A 42 11.55 -12.54 5.90
N ASN A 43 11.81 -11.78 6.96
CA ASN A 43 12.92 -11.99 7.87
C ASN A 43 12.61 -12.98 9.00
N ASP A 44 11.36 -13.43 9.13
CA ASP A 44 10.98 -14.41 10.15
C ASP A 44 11.56 -15.79 9.83
N VAL A 45 12.51 -16.24 10.64
CA VAL A 45 13.21 -17.52 10.49
C VAL A 45 12.39 -18.71 10.98
N ALA A 46 11.29 -18.46 11.72
CA ALA A 46 10.40 -19.51 12.19
C ALA A 46 9.39 -19.97 11.12
N LEU A 47 9.26 -19.21 10.02
CA LEU A 47 8.33 -19.52 8.93
C LEU A 47 9.02 -20.23 7.77
N THR A 48 8.33 -21.22 7.20
CA THR A 48 8.70 -21.78 5.90
C THR A 48 8.40 -20.79 4.78
N ASP A 49 8.98 -21.01 3.60
CA ASP A 49 8.71 -20.17 2.43
C ASP A 49 7.23 -20.17 2.02
N GLU A 50 6.55 -21.30 2.16
CA GLU A 50 5.11 -21.41 1.90
C GLU A 50 4.30 -20.58 2.91
N GLN A 51 4.63 -20.66 4.20
CA GLN A 51 3.97 -19.86 5.23
C GLN A 51 4.22 -18.36 5.04
N LYS A 52 5.43 -17.98 4.61
CA LYS A 52 5.75 -16.60 4.23
C LYS A 52 4.89 -16.16 3.06
N ALA A 53 4.78 -16.96 2.00
CA ALA A 53 3.95 -16.64 0.84
C ALA A 53 2.49 -16.39 1.22
N GLN A 54 1.88 -17.29 2.00
CA GLN A 54 0.49 -17.14 2.48
C GLN A 54 0.27 -15.88 3.33
N LYS A 55 1.22 -15.58 4.22
CA LYS A 55 1.15 -14.36 5.05
C LYS A 55 1.34 -13.10 4.22
N LEU A 56 2.26 -13.10 3.26
CA LEU A 56 2.48 -11.96 2.37
C LEU A 56 1.26 -11.69 1.50
N GLU A 57 0.58 -12.73 1.02
CA GLU A 57 -0.69 -12.61 0.30
C GLU A 57 -1.77 -11.99 1.20
N THR A 58 -1.90 -12.47 2.44
CA THR A 58 -2.85 -11.93 3.42
C THR A 58 -2.62 -10.44 3.68
N VAL A 59 -1.35 -10.03 3.83
CA VAL A 59 -0.97 -8.62 4.02
C VAL A 59 -1.30 -7.78 2.78
N GLN A 60 -1.06 -8.32 1.59
CA GLN A 60 -1.39 -7.63 0.34
C GLN A 60 -2.92 -7.43 0.20
N THR A 61 -3.73 -8.46 0.49
CA THR A 61 -5.19 -8.32 0.50
C THR A 61 -5.68 -7.31 1.56
N ALA A 62 -5.07 -7.32 2.76
CA ALA A 62 -5.40 -6.35 3.81
C ALA A 62 -5.10 -4.91 3.38
N ARG A 63 -3.96 -4.68 2.71
CA ARG A 63 -3.60 -3.39 2.12
C ARG A 63 -4.64 -2.93 1.11
N GLU A 64 -4.99 -3.77 0.14
CA GLU A 64 -5.98 -3.44 -0.90
C GLU A 64 -7.34 -3.04 -0.29
N ASN A 65 -7.79 -3.80 0.70
CA ASN A 65 -9.03 -3.49 1.42
C ASN A 65 -8.94 -2.17 2.19
N ALA A 66 -7.79 -1.85 2.81
CA ALA A 66 -7.59 -0.58 3.50
C ALA A 66 -7.58 0.61 2.53
N LEU A 67 -6.85 0.49 1.41
CA LEU A 67 -6.82 1.51 0.35
C LEU A 67 -8.22 1.77 -0.20
N ARG A 68 -8.97 0.71 -0.52
CA ARG A 68 -10.36 0.80 -0.99
C ARG A 68 -11.27 1.49 0.01
N LYS A 69 -11.13 1.24 1.31
CA LYS A 69 -11.92 1.91 2.36
C LYS A 69 -11.61 3.41 2.47
N VAL A 70 -10.35 3.80 2.30
CA VAL A 70 -9.92 5.21 2.39
C VAL A 70 -10.32 6.02 1.15
N LEU A 71 -10.17 5.41 -0.04
CA LEU A 71 -10.39 6.07 -1.32
C LEU A 71 -11.84 5.98 -1.80
N GLY A 72 -12.57 4.94 -1.41
CA GLY A 72 -13.81 4.54 -2.08
C GLY A 72 -13.53 3.81 -3.40
N GLU A 73 -14.51 3.06 -3.91
CA GLU A 73 -14.29 2.14 -5.04
C GLU A 73 -13.80 2.85 -6.31
N GLU A 74 -14.44 3.95 -6.70
CA GLU A 74 -14.10 4.64 -7.96
C GLU A 74 -12.67 5.20 -7.96
N ILE A 75 -12.29 5.91 -6.90
CA ILE A 75 -10.95 6.50 -6.77
C ILE A 75 -9.92 5.39 -6.60
N TYR A 76 -10.25 4.32 -5.88
CA TYR A 76 -9.38 3.14 -5.75
C TYR A 76 -9.05 2.51 -7.11
N GLN A 77 -10.03 2.35 -7.99
CA GLN A 77 -9.78 1.81 -9.34
C GLN A 77 -8.83 2.70 -10.16
N ARG A 78 -9.00 4.04 -10.08
CA ARG A 78 -8.08 4.98 -10.73
C ARG A 78 -6.69 4.94 -10.13
N PHE A 79 -6.61 4.83 -8.80
CA PHE A 79 -5.35 4.71 -8.06
C PHE A 79 -4.59 3.43 -8.44
N LEU A 80 -5.28 2.31 -8.64
CA LEU A 80 -4.66 1.07 -9.12
C LEU A 80 -4.06 1.26 -10.51
N GLN A 81 -4.81 1.82 -11.47
CA GLN A 81 -4.35 1.99 -12.86
C GLN A 81 -3.04 2.79 -13.00
N GLN A 82 -2.74 3.68 -12.06
CA GLN A 82 -1.46 4.41 -12.06
C GLN A 82 -0.31 3.60 -11.46
N ASN A 83 -0.60 2.72 -10.50
CA ASN A 83 0.40 1.86 -9.85
C ASN A 83 0.73 0.58 -10.63
N THR A 84 -0.04 0.23 -11.67
CA THR A 84 0.18 -0.96 -12.53
C THR A 84 0.88 -0.66 -13.86
N LYS A 85 1.25 0.60 -14.16
CA LYS A 85 1.99 0.91 -15.39
C LYS A 85 3.44 0.43 -15.27
N PRO A 86 3.95 -0.37 -16.24
CA PRO A 86 5.29 -0.93 -16.24
C PRO A 86 6.38 0.12 -16.46
#